data_AF-A0A8H7EZ12-F1
#
_entry.id   AF-A0A8H7EZ12-F1
#
_cell.length_a   1.000
_cell.length_b   1.000
_cell.length_c   1.000
_cell.angle_alpha   90.00
_cell.angle_beta   90.00
_cell.angle_gamma   90.00
#
_symmetry.space_group_name_H-M   'P 1'
#
loop_
_entity.id
_entity.type
_entity.pdbx_description
1 polymer ?
#
loop_
_entity_poly.entity_id
_entity_poly.type
_entity_poly.pdbx_seq_one_letter_code
_entity_poly.pdbx_strand_id
1 'polypeptide(L)'
;MEDADQDVQGLTSLPTEVLSQILMYVDGSDIPALQQTCQTLRSVTMARQFWYNRIHRLCQEHVVSPPEEELEEYSIAELEHWTMRRIRARNTCPAKIQIRTRDVYGGDTLLVPGGRWLLSPYDDRIYFVDLDSNNLRMRQLFVPKICVPFTWFRKKIGHRIWLDHKAPRLSFRFQGCIADTEGDPPFTWVYIYQVDLIGHGANATLVAQIIATFQCPKARKPRYLIAFNDRYFIQGRGYQSLITDGGLEIFEYRQALGCSRYPKLMDSHTLPFSEDCSTHLEFINDDVLAIYCDVTDTYHIFNIESPTSFKLLHEIKLPVLPFDFSRTYWTPEASLMTFTSSPISSTIKRIYGLVIPHDSKLHPWTVELGTFAGSRIDARITFEPGIFVSLSYNSKTSTISRLVHKWDYTCESSCGGPTPISYLEQDVDVGQLEKLVAFDEDTGRSIYFSKGGPRKFEIAVAG
;
A
#
# COMPACT_ATOMS: atom_id res chain seq x y z
N MET A 1 -66.78 -20.32 -9.30
CA MET A 1 -65.98 -19.17 -8.84
C MET A 1 -64.73 -19.78 -8.24
N GLU A 2 -63.84 -20.21 -9.12
CA GLU A 2 -62.55 -20.81 -8.78
C GLU A 2 -61.56 -19.65 -8.72
N ASP A 3 -61.11 -19.33 -7.51
CA ASP A 3 -59.97 -18.43 -7.30
C ASP A 3 -58.74 -19.15 -7.84
N ALA A 4 -58.21 -18.65 -8.94
CA ALA A 4 -56.90 -19.02 -9.44
C ALA A 4 -55.87 -18.52 -8.42
N ASP A 5 -55.41 -19.43 -7.57
CA ASP A 5 -54.25 -19.29 -6.71
C ASP A 5 -53.02 -19.10 -7.62
N GLN A 6 -52.80 -17.85 -8.03
CA GLN A 6 -51.69 -17.47 -8.88
C GLN A 6 -50.46 -17.47 -7.98
N ASP A 7 -49.89 -18.66 -7.80
CA ASP A 7 -48.66 -18.93 -7.06
C ASP A 7 -47.61 -17.92 -7.53
N VAL A 8 -47.36 -16.89 -6.70
CA VAL A 8 -46.33 -15.90 -6.98
C VAL A 8 -45.02 -16.69 -6.98
N GLN A 9 -44.46 -16.90 -8.16
CA GLN A 9 -43.16 -17.54 -8.33
C GLN A 9 -42.13 -16.75 -7.51
N GLY A 10 -41.85 -17.23 -6.31
CA GLY A 10 -40.96 -16.58 -5.37
C GLY A 10 -39.53 -16.58 -5.88
N LEU A 11 -38.68 -15.71 -5.33
CA LEU A 11 -37.27 -15.57 -5.71
C LEU A 11 -36.55 -16.93 -5.85
N THR A 12 -36.84 -17.88 -4.96
CA THR A 12 -36.23 -19.23 -4.92
C THR A 12 -36.63 -20.16 -6.07
N SER A 13 -37.61 -19.77 -6.90
CA SER A 13 -38.00 -20.51 -8.12
C SER A 13 -37.11 -20.19 -9.33
N LEU A 14 -36.30 -19.14 -9.24
CA LEU A 14 -35.36 -18.76 -10.30
C LEU A 14 -34.20 -19.77 -10.41
N PRO A 15 -33.62 -19.94 -11.61
CA PRO A 15 -32.39 -20.71 -11.79
C PRO A 15 -31.26 -20.21 -10.88
N THR A 16 -30.37 -21.12 -10.48
CA THR A 16 -29.28 -20.84 -9.52
C THR A 16 -28.33 -19.76 -10.06
N GLU A 17 -28.14 -19.73 -11.38
CA GLU A 17 -27.32 -18.75 -12.08
C GLU A 17 -27.91 -17.34 -11.97
N VAL A 18 -29.24 -17.22 -12.14
CA VAL A 18 -29.97 -15.95 -12.02
C VAL A 18 -29.95 -15.47 -10.57
N LEU A 19 -30.20 -16.39 -9.62
CA LEU A 19 -30.07 -16.10 -8.20
C LEU A 19 -28.67 -15.61 -7.85
N SER A 20 -27.62 -16.29 -8.33
CA SER A 20 -26.24 -15.89 -8.07
C SER A 20 -25.93 -14.49 -8.60
N GLN A 21 -26.49 -14.10 -9.74
CA GLN A 21 -26.32 -12.75 -10.29
C GLN A 21 -27.06 -11.70 -9.44
N ILE A 22 -28.30 -11.98 -9.05
CA ILE A 22 -29.08 -11.07 -8.17
C ILE A 22 -28.36 -10.88 -6.83
N LEU A 23 -27.96 -11.98 -6.19
CA LEU A 23 -27.27 -11.94 -4.90
C LEU A 23 -25.88 -11.29 -4.99
N MET A 24 -25.29 -11.17 -6.19
CA MET A 24 -24.02 -10.47 -6.39
C MET A 24 -24.10 -8.96 -6.15
N TYR A 25 -25.31 -8.39 -6.10
CA TYR A 25 -25.53 -6.98 -5.81
C TYR A 25 -26.00 -6.72 -4.38
N VAL A 26 -26.21 -7.76 -3.58
CA VAL A 26 -26.56 -7.62 -2.17
C VAL A 26 -25.37 -7.07 -1.39
N ASP A 27 -25.64 -6.20 -0.42
CA ASP A 27 -24.61 -5.68 0.48
C ASP A 27 -24.00 -6.83 1.30
N GLY A 28 -22.69 -6.79 1.52
CA GLY A 28 -22.04 -7.92 2.19
C GLY A 28 -22.52 -8.13 3.62
N SER A 29 -23.04 -7.08 4.28
CA SER A 29 -23.68 -7.18 5.60
C SER A 29 -24.89 -8.12 5.63
N ASP A 30 -25.56 -8.30 4.50
CA ASP A 30 -26.81 -9.06 4.42
C ASP A 30 -26.59 -10.52 3.99
N ILE A 31 -25.39 -10.87 3.51
CA ILE A 31 -25.03 -12.24 3.10
C ILE A 31 -25.29 -13.26 4.24
N PRO A 32 -24.88 -13.00 5.50
CA PRO A 32 -25.19 -13.93 6.59
C PRO A 32 -26.69 -14.14 6.81
N ALA A 33 -27.51 -13.10 6.63
CA ALA A 33 -28.97 -13.21 6.75
C ALA A 33 -29.55 -14.05 5.60
N LEU A 34 -29.06 -13.87 4.38
CA LEU A 34 -29.45 -14.70 3.22
C LEU A 34 -29.12 -16.18 3.43
N GLN A 35 -27.93 -16.49 3.97
CA GLN A 35 -27.52 -17.86 4.29
C GLN A 35 -28.42 -18.52 5.35
N GLN A 36 -29.01 -17.74 6.24
CA GLN A 36 -29.92 -18.22 7.29
C GLN A 36 -31.38 -18.31 6.82
N THR A 37 -31.72 -17.70 5.68
CA THR A 37 -33.11 -17.59 5.21
C THR A 37 -33.65 -18.92 4.69
N CYS A 38 -32.97 -19.56 3.74
CA CYS A 38 -33.39 -20.87 3.20
C CYS A 38 -32.23 -21.64 2.57
N GLN A 39 -32.42 -22.95 2.37
CA GLN A 39 -31.38 -23.83 1.82
C GLN A 39 -30.93 -23.44 0.41
N THR A 40 -31.84 -22.93 -0.43
CA THR A 40 -31.51 -22.50 -1.81
C THR A 40 -30.56 -21.31 -1.80
N LEU A 41 -30.88 -20.24 -1.06
CA LEU A 41 -30.03 -19.05 -0.96
C LEU A 41 -28.69 -19.38 -0.28
N ARG A 42 -28.71 -20.24 0.74
CA ARG A 42 -27.50 -20.79 1.34
C ARG A 42 -26.64 -21.55 0.33
N SER A 43 -27.24 -22.40 -0.51
CA SER A 43 -26.52 -23.16 -1.53
C SER A 43 -25.88 -22.25 -2.57
N VAL A 44 -26.58 -21.19 -3.01
CA VAL A 44 -26.06 -20.20 -3.97
C VAL A 44 -24.86 -19.45 -3.36
N THR A 45 -25.03 -18.92 -2.14
CA THR A 45 -23.97 -18.16 -1.45
C THR A 45 -22.79 -19.03 -0.98
N MET A 46 -22.98 -20.34 -0.86
CA MET A 46 -21.91 -21.31 -0.61
C MET A 46 -21.28 -21.85 -1.89
N ALA A 47 -21.70 -21.41 -3.08
CA ALA A 47 -21.03 -21.81 -4.32
C ALA A 47 -19.67 -21.09 -4.46
N ARG A 48 -18.63 -21.82 -4.86
CA ARG A 48 -17.29 -21.24 -5.11
C ARG A 48 -17.33 -20.09 -6.13
N GLN A 49 -18.11 -20.25 -7.21
CA GLN A 49 -18.23 -19.24 -8.26
C GLN A 49 -18.84 -17.92 -7.74
N PHE A 50 -19.76 -17.99 -6.78
CA PHE A 50 -20.33 -16.79 -6.14
C PHE A 50 -19.21 -15.96 -5.51
N TRP A 51 -18.32 -16.59 -4.74
CA TRP A 51 -17.20 -15.88 -4.11
C TRP A 51 -16.14 -15.42 -5.10
N TYR A 52 -15.83 -16.19 -6.15
CA TYR A 52 -14.91 -15.75 -7.20
C TYR A 52 -15.39 -14.45 -7.85
N ASN A 53 -16.67 -14.41 -8.24
CA ASN A 53 -17.28 -13.22 -8.83
C ASN A 53 -17.23 -12.03 -7.85
N ARG A 54 -17.49 -12.27 -6.56
CA ARG A 54 -17.46 -11.21 -5.54
C ARG A 54 -16.04 -10.68 -5.30
N ILE A 55 -15.03 -11.54 -5.27
CA ILE A 55 -13.63 -11.15 -5.13
C ILE A 55 -13.19 -10.33 -6.35
N HIS A 56 -13.49 -10.81 -7.55
CA HIS A 56 -13.19 -10.10 -8.79
C HIS A 56 -13.81 -8.70 -8.80
N ARG A 57 -15.08 -8.60 -8.40
CA ARG A 57 -15.79 -7.32 -8.25
C ARG A 57 -15.13 -6.39 -7.23
N LEU A 58 -14.69 -6.91 -6.08
CA LEU A 58 -13.96 -6.11 -5.08
C LEU A 58 -12.63 -5.59 -5.63
N CYS A 59 -11.89 -6.41 -6.38
CA CYS A 59 -10.61 -6.01 -6.97
C CYS A 59 -10.80 -4.95 -8.07
N GLN A 60 -11.84 -5.08 -8.90
CA GLN A 60 -12.10 -4.16 -10.01
C GLN A 60 -12.76 -2.86 -9.57
N GLU A 61 -13.93 -2.94 -8.94
CA GLU A 61 -14.74 -1.76 -8.62
C GLU A 61 -14.17 -0.98 -7.45
N HIS A 62 -13.46 -1.66 -6.56
CA HIS A 62 -12.99 -1.06 -5.33
C HIS A 62 -11.49 -1.21 -5.11
N VAL A 63 -10.73 -1.61 -6.13
CA VAL A 63 -9.26 -1.55 -6.13
C VAL A 63 -8.64 -2.26 -4.92
N VAL A 64 -9.27 -3.35 -4.48
CA VAL A 64 -8.75 -4.18 -3.38
C VAL A 64 -7.59 -5.01 -3.89
N SER A 65 -6.55 -5.15 -3.08
CA SER A 65 -5.45 -6.07 -3.37
C SER A 65 -6.00 -7.50 -3.56
N PRO A 66 -5.64 -8.19 -4.66
CA PRO A 66 -6.13 -9.54 -4.92
C PRO A 66 -5.68 -10.51 -3.83
N PRO A 67 -6.32 -11.70 -3.72
CA PRO A 67 -5.85 -12.74 -2.82
C PRO A 67 -4.37 -13.08 -3.06
N GLU A 68 -3.69 -13.46 -1.98
CA GLU A 68 -2.25 -13.74 -2.02
C GLU A 68 -1.91 -15.06 -2.71
N GLU A 69 -2.93 -15.87 -2.99
CA GLU A 69 -2.82 -17.21 -3.55
C GLU A 69 -3.83 -17.36 -4.69
N GLU A 70 -3.67 -18.39 -5.52
CA GLU A 70 -4.65 -18.71 -6.55
C GLU A 70 -6.01 -19.02 -5.92
N LEU A 71 -7.08 -18.55 -6.56
CA LEU A 71 -8.45 -18.69 -6.06
C LEU A 71 -8.86 -20.15 -5.87
N GLU A 72 -8.28 -21.05 -6.66
CA GLU A 72 -8.49 -22.50 -6.66
C GLU A 72 -7.96 -23.18 -5.40
N GLU A 73 -6.93 -22.61 -4.76
CA GLU A 73 -6.34 -23.15 -3.55
C GLU A 73 -7.22 -22.90 -2.32
N TYR A 74 -8.03 -21.84 -2.32
CA TYR A 74 -8.89 -21.50 -1.19
C TYR A 74 -10.12 -22.42 -1.08
N SER A 75 -10.40 -22.83 0.16
CA SER A 75 -11.70 -23.36 0.52
C SER A 75 -12.79 -22.29 0.44
N ILE A 76 -14.04 -22.71 0.32
CA ILE A 76 -15.20 -21.79 0.26
C ILE A 76 -15.28 -20.91 1.51
N ALA A 77 -14.98 -21.48 2.68
CA ALA A 77 -14.94 -20.76 3.95
C ALA A 77 -13.83 -19.69 3.98
N GLU A 78 -12.67 -19.96 3.37
CA GLU A 78 -11.59 -18.98 3.28
C GLU A 78 -11.92 -17.87 2.29
N LEU A 79 -12.55 -18.18 1.15
CA LEU A 79 -13.02 -17.18 0.19
C LEU A 79 -14.08 -16.25 0.81
N GLU A 80 -15.04 -16.83 1.54
CA GLU A 80 -16.04 -16.08 2.30
C GLU A 80 -15.36 -15.18 3.34
N HIS A 81 -14.48 -15.74 4.17
CA HIS A 81 -13.77 -14.99 5.20
C HIS A 81 -12.93 -13.85 4.63
N TRP A 82 -12.19 -14.13 3.54
CA TRP A 82 -11.39 -13.14 2.82
C TRP A 82 -12.25 -11.97 2.32
N THR A 83 -13.39 -12.30 1.70
CA THR A 83 -14.32 -11.33 1.13
C THR A 83 -14.99 -10.50 2.21
N MET A 84 -15.52 -11.16 3.23
CA MET A 84 -16.25 -10.51 4.33
C MET A 84 -15.36 -9.58 5.14
N ARG A 85 -14.08 -9.94 5.37
CA ARG A 85 -13.12 -9.06 6.04
C ARG A 85 -12.97 -7.72 5.30
N ARG A 86 -12.84 -7.74 3.98
CA ARG A 86 -12.67 -6.54 3.15
C ARG A 86 -13.91 -5.67 3.06
N ILE A 87 -15.08 -6.30 3.01
CA ILE A 87 -16.36 -5.56 3.06
C ILE A 87 -16.50 -4.85 4.42
N ARG A 88 -16.18 -5.55 5.52
CA ARG A 88 -16.24 -4.96 6.86
C ARG A 88 -15.23 -3.84 7.06
N ALA A 89 -14.01 -4.00 6.58
CA ALA A 89 -12.97 -2.96 6.66
C ALA A 89 -13.44 -1.57 6.20
N ARG A 90 -14.36 -1.54 5.22
CA ARG A 90 -14.98 -0.33 4.67
C ARG A 90 -16.26 0.10 5.35
N ASN A 91 -17.11 -0.86 5.70
CA ASN A 91 -18.50 -0.56 6.10
C ASN A 91 -18.71 -0.58 7.61
N THR A 92 -17.87 -1.26 8.38
CA THR A 92 -18.03 -1.34 9.83
C THR A 92 -17.24 -0.25 10.53
N CYS A 93 -17.90 0.40 11.49
CA CYS A 93 -17.18 1.05 12.56
C CYS A 93 -16.32 -0.05 13.23
N PRO A 94 -15.00 0.13 13.39
CA PRO A 94 -14.13 -0.94 13.87
C PRO A 94 -14.69 -1.55 15.17
N ALA A 95 -15.19 -2.78 15.07
CA ALA A 95 -15.57 -3.55 16.23
C ALA A 95 -14.32 -3.76 17.12
N LYS A 96 -14.57 -4.02 18.41
CA LYS A 96 -13.58 -4.16 19.49
C LYS A 96 -12.22 -4.61 18.97
N ILE A 97 -11.26 -3.67 18.98
CA ILE A 97 -9.90 -3.92 18.51
C ILE A 97 -9.34 -5.10 19.29
N GLN A 98 -9.05 -6.21 18.60
CA GLN A 98 -8.29 -7.29 19.20
C GLN A 98 -6.81 -6.89 19.17
N ILE A 99 -6.38 -6.20 20.21
CA ILE A 99 -4.96 -5.85 20.39
C ILE A 99 -4.19 -7.14 20.67
N ARG A 100 -3.37 -7.55 19.70
CA ARG A 100 -2.33 -8.56 19.94
C ARG A 100 -1.00 -7.82 20.08
N THR A 101 -0.40 -7.88 21.27
CA THR A 101 0.88 -7.24 21.54
C THR A 101 2.02 -8.21 21.27
N ARG A 102 3.11 -7.71 20.66
CA ARG A 102 4.38 -8.45 20.60
C ARG A 102 5.58 -7.52 20.68
N ASP A 103 6.62 -7.98 21.36
CA ASP A 103 7.94 -7.39 21.28
C ASP A 103 8.50 -7.60 19.87
N VAL A 104 8.69 -6.52 19.14
CA VAL A 104 9.29 -6.52 17.82
C VAL A 104 10.39 -5.49 17.85
N TYR A 105 11.56 -5.85 17.39
CA TYR A 105 12.65 -4.90 17.39
C TYR A 105 12.45 -3.90 16.26
N GLY A 106 12.08 -2.68 16.64
CA GLY A 106 11.52 -1.72 15.69
C GLY A 106 12.49 -1.09 14.71
N GLY A 107 11.91 -0.26 13.86
CA GLY A 107 12.47 0.41 12.70
C GLY A 107 11.31 0.86 11.81
N ASP A 108 11.62 1.28 10.58
CA ASP A 108 10.60 1.51 9.56
C ASP A 108 10.00 0.14 9.20
N THR A 109 8.82 -0.21 9.71
CA THR A 109 8.14 -1.46 9.30
C THR A 109 7.27 -1.20 8.09
N LEU A 110 6.98 -2.25 7.32
CA LEU A 110 6.18 -2.15 6.12
C LEU A 110 5.12 -3.24 6.10
N LEU A 111 3.86 -2.82 5.95
CA LEU A 111 2.74 -3.72 5.73
C LEU A 111 2.62 -4.00 4.23
N VAL A 112 2.74 -5.27 3.85
CA VAL A 112 2.54 -5.73 2.47
C VAL A 112 1.06 -5.56 2.11
N PRO A 113 0.71 -5.06 0.91
CA PRO A 113 -0.67 -4.95 0.46
C PRO A 113 -1.47 -6.24 0.66
N GLY A 114 -2.72 -6.10 1.09
CA GLY A 114 -3.56 -7.22 1.53
C GLY A 114 -3.45 -7.48 3.04
N GLY A 115 -2.57 -6.76 3.74
CA GLY A 115 -2.57 -6.58 5.18
C GLY A 115 -2.05 -7.76 6.00
N ARG A 116 -1.75 -8.93 5.43
CA ARG A 116 -1.34 -10.11 6.21
C ARG A 116 0.10 -10.06 6.71
N TRP A 117 1.03 -9.60 5.89
CA TRP A 117 2.45 -9.72 6.15
C TRP A 117 3.05 -8.39 6.60
N LEU A 118 3.60 -8.36 7.81
CA LEU A 118 4.39 -7.23 8.31
C LEU A 118 5.87 -7.51 8.13
N LEU A 119 6.57 -6.69 7.35
CA LEU A 119 8.02 -6.70 7.24
C LEU A 119 8.62 -5.78 8.31
N SER A 120 9.56 -6.31 9.07
CA SER A 120 10.24 -5.59 10.14
C SER A 120 11.75 -5.69 9.93
N PRO A 121 12.38 -4.62 9.45
CA PRO A 121 13.82 -4.57 9.42
C PRO A 121 14.39 -4.29 10.80
N TYR A 122 15.36 -5.12 11.19
CA TYR A 122 16.07 -4.92 12.44
C TYR A 122 17.55 -5.23 12.25
N ASP A 123 18.37 -4.23 12.56
CA ASP A 123 19.82 -4.24 12.32
C ASP A 123 20.13 -4.48 10.83
N ASP A 124 20.82 -5.56 10.51
CA ASP A 124 21.09 -6.01 9.15
C ASP A 124 20.06 -7.01 8.62
N ARG A 125 19.12 -7.48 9.44
CA ARG A 125 18.20 -8.55 9.08
C ARG A 125 16.83 -8.01 8.73
N ILE A 126 16.14 -8.74 7.85
CA ILE A 126 14.73 -8.53 7.59
C ILE A 126 13.96 -9.68 8.20
N TYR A 127 12.97 -9.33 9.01
CA TYR A 127 12.01 -10.26 9.57
C TYR A 127 10.63 -10.03 8.96
N PHE A 128 9.78 -11.04 9.07
CA PHE A 128 8.36 -10.92 8.78
C PHE A 128 7.51 -11.54 9.88
N VAL A 129 6.28 -11.07 9.98
CA VAL A 129 5.26 -11.60 10.89
C VAL A 129 4.00 -11.89 10.07
N ASP A 130 3.46 -13.11 10.20
CA ASP A 130 2.11 -13.44 9.74
C ASP A 130 1.10 -12.90 10.77
N LEU A 131 0.36 -11.86 10.39
CA LEU A 131 -0.61 -11.20 11.26
C LEU A 131 -1.93 -11.98 11.37
N ASP A 132 -2.15 -12.97 10.49
CA ASP A 132 -3.30 -13.87 10.57
C ASP A 132 -3.01 -15.12 11.42
N SER A 133 -1.74 -15.40 11.69
CA SER A 133 -1.33 -16.48 12.59
C SER A 133 -1.76 -16.20 14.04
N ASN A 134 -2.26 -17.24 14.72
CA ASN A 134 -2.53 -17.20 16.16
C ASN A 134 -1.27 -17.00 17.00
N ASN A 135 -0.10 -17.33 16.44
CA ASN A 135 1.20 -17.02 17.03
C ASN A 135 1.91 -16.05 16.11
N LEU A 136 2.01 -14.79 16.52
CA LEU A 136 2.64 -13.68 15.78
C LEU A 136 4.16 -13.82 15.69
N ARG A 137 4.68 -15.02 15.40
CA ARG A 137 6.11 -15.33 15.46
C ARG A 137 6.85 -14.54 14.40
N MET A 138 7.77 -13.70 14.86
CA MET A 138 8.77 -13.11 14.00
C MET A 138 9.64 -14.21 13.40
N ARG A 139 9.63 -14.30 12.07
CA ARG A 139 10.46 -15.23 11.29
C ARG A 139 11.47 -14.39 10.51
N GLN A 140 12.70 -14.87 10.46
CA GLN A 140 13.73 -14.22 9.66
C GLN A 140 13.42 -14.46 8.19
N LEU A 141 13.30 -13.39 7.41
CA LEU A 141 13.12 -13.47 5.96
C LEU A 141 14.47 -13.74 5.30
N PHE A 142 15.48 -12.93 5.63
CA PHE A 142 16.85 -13.13 5.16
C PHE A 142 17.87 -12.38 6.04
N VAL A 143 19.13 -12.77 5.88
CA VAL A 143 20.32 -12.03 6.35
C VAL A 143 21.13 -11.68 5.12
N PRO A 144 21.45 -10.41 4.86
CA PRO A 144 22.41 -10.03 3.84
C PRO A 144 23.72 -10.77 4.10
N LYS A 145 24.10 -11.70 3.20
CA LYS A 145 25.25 -12.60 3.38
C LYS A 145 26.61 -11.92 3.16
N ILE A 146 26.71 -10.64 3.47
CA ILE A 146 27.81 -9.84 2.97
C ILE A 146 28.89 -9.80 4.02
N CYS A 147 30.02 -10.39 3.66
CA CYS A 147 31.29 -10.23 4.35
C CYS A 147 31.84 -8.81 4.10
N VAL A 148 31.07 -7.75 4.35
CA VAL A 148 31.69 -6.42 4.50
C VAL A 148 32.31 -6.40 5.88
N PRO A 149 33.59 -6.03 6.03
CA PRO A 149 34.24 -5.89 7.33
C PRO A 149 33.32 -5.14 8.30
N PHE A 150 33.19 -5.67 9.51
CA PHE A 150 32.32 -5.19 10.59
C PHE A 150 32.63 -3.72 10.94
N THR A 151 32.01 -2.76 10.27
CA THR A 151 32.01 -1.36 10.69
C THR A 151 30.72 -1.09 11.47
N TRP A 152 30.85 -0.58 12.69
CA TRP A 152 29.75 -0.32 13.62
C TRP A 152 28.86 0.88 13.21
N PHE A 153 29.10 1.49 12.04
CA PHE A 153 28.47 2.74 11.60
C PHE A 153 27.48 2.56 10.43
N ARG A 154 26.85 1.39 10.31
CA ARG A 154 25.85 1.16 9.26
C ARG A 154 24.57 1.93 9.57
N LYS A 155 24.27 2.94 8.75
CA LYS A 155 22.98 3.61 8.75
C LYS A 155 22.09 2.92 7.71
N LYS A 156 21.02 2.27 8.17
CA LYS A 156 19.97 1.80 7.25
C LYS A 156 19.29 3.02 6.62
N ILE A 157 19.29 3.03 5.28
CA ILE A 157 18.79 4.17 4.50
C ILE A 157 17.30 3.98 4.14
N GLY A 158 16.77 2.77 4.16
CA GLY A 158 15.34 2.58 3.91
C GLY A 158 15.06 1.25 3.26
N HIS A 159 13.80 1.06 2.93
CA HIS A 159 13.34 -0.10 2.21
C HIS A 159 12.03 0.21 1.49
N ARG A 160 11.84 -0.45 0.36
CA ARG A 160 10.63 -0.38 -0.47
C ARG A 160 10.28 -1.79 -0.92
N ILE A 161 9.03 -1.97 -1.33
CA ILE A 161 8.61 -3.17 -2.05
C ILE A 161 8.06 -2.78 -3.42
N TRP A 162 8.21 -3.68 -4.38
CA TRP A 162 7.56 -3.62 -5.68
C TRP A 162 6.77 -4.91 -5.85
N LEU A 163 5.46 -4.83 -6.04
CA LEU A 163 4.60 -6.00 -6.20
C LEU A 163 4.61 -6.48 -7.65
N ASP A 164 4.70 -7.78 -7.86
CA ASP A 164 4.46 -8.40 -9.15
C ASP A 164 2.97 -8.74 -9.29
N HIS A 165 2.19 -7.79 -9.81
CA HIS A 165 0.75 -7.95 -10.02
C HIS A 165 0.39 -9.03 -11.06
N LYS A 166 1.38 -9.51 -11.84
CA LYS A 166 1.18 -10.54 -12.87
C LYS A 166 1.43 -11.95 -12.32
N ALA A 167 2.04 -12.07 -11.13
CA ALA A 167 2.28 -13.35 -10.51
C ALA A 167 0.96 -13.97 -10.00
N PRO A 168 0.77 -15.29 -10.13
CA PRO A 168 -0.44 -15.97 -9.66
C PRO A 168 -0.55 -16.05 -8.13
N ARG A 169 0.58 -15.85 -7.43
CA ARG A 169 0.67 -15.77 -5.97
C ARG A 169 1.36 -14.47 -5.61
N LEU A 170 1.23 -14.07 -4.34
CA LEU A 170 1.96 -12.95 -3.77
C LEU A 170 3.46 -13.14 -4.01
N SER A 171 3.96 -12.30 -4.90
CA SER A 171 5.35 -12.21 -5.33
C SER A 171 5.69 -10.73 -5.34
N PHE A 172 6.79 -10.38 -4.70
CA PHE A 172 7.25 -9.01 -4.66
C PHE A 172 8.75 -8.94 -4.53
N ARG A 173 9.31 -7.82 -4.95
CA ARG A 173 10.70 -7.51 -4.69
C ARG A 173 10.79 -6.66 -3.45
N PHE A 174 11.79 -6.96 -2.63
CA PHE A 174 12.15 -6.16 -1.48
C PHE A 174 13.49 -5.50 -1.74
N GLN A 175 13.52 -4.18 -1.63
CA GLN A 175 14.72 -3.39 -1.78
C GLN A 175 15.22 -2.95 -0.40
N GLY A 176 16.52 -3.12 -0.14
CA GLY A 176 17.19 -2.60 1.06
C GLY A 176 18.46 -1.83 0.73
N CYS A 177 18.68 -0.70 1.41
CA CYS A 177 19.90 0.11 1.30
C CYS A 177 20.69 0.14 2.62
N ILE A 178 22.01 -0.03 2.52
CA ILE A 178 22.96 0.19 3.63
C ILE A 178 24.02 1.18 3.16
N ALA A 179 24.14 2.33 3.83
CA ALA A 179 25.25 3.25 3.56
C ALA A 179 26.54 2.76 4.21
N ASP A 180 27.62 2.77 3.44
CA ASP A 180 28.98 2.77 3.97
C ASP A 180 29.44 4.22 4.13
N THR A 181 29.67 4.64 5.38
CA THR A 181 30.09 6.01 5.68
C THR A 181 31.59 6.19 5.75
N GLU A 182 32.36 5.11 5.79
CA GLU A 182 33.82 5.15 6.03
C GLU A 182 34.63 4.95 4.76
N GLY A 183 34.04 4.37 3.70
CA GLY A 183 34.70 4.25 2.41
C GLY A 183 35.05 5.61 1.78
N ASP A 184 36.21 5.68 1.12
CA ASP A 184 36.62 6.78 0.25
C ASP A 184 36.76 6.28 -1.20
N PRO A 185 35.83 6.59 -2.12
CA PRO A 185 34.62 7.39 -1.92
C PRO A 185 33.51 6.57 -1.20
N PRO A 186 32.59 7.24 -0.50
CA PRO A 186 31.53 6.53 0.19
C PRO A 186 30.46 6.04 -0.81
N PHE A 187 29.93 4.85 -0.58
CA PHE A 187 28.90 4.23 -1.42
C PHE A 187 27.72 3.72 -0.58
N THR A 188 26.59 3.53 -1.25
CA THR A 188 25.44 2.82 -0.70
C THR A 188 25.38 1.45 -1.34
N TRP A 189 25.28 0.42 -0.51
CA TRP A 189 24.96 -0.91 -0.96
C TRP A 189 23.47 -1.05 -1.17
N VAL A 190 23.07 -1.56 -2.33
CA VAL A 190 21.69 -1.85 -2.67
C VAL A 190 21.52 -3.36 -2.82
N TYR A 191 20.50 -3.89 -2.15
CA TYR A 191 20.10 -5.29 -2.24
C TYR A 191 18.68 -5.38 -2.72
N ILE A 192 18.44 -6.28 -3.67
CA ILE A 192 17.11 -6.59 -4.15
C ILE A 192 16.88 -8.08 -3.98
N TYR A 193 15.84 -8.40 -3.23
CA TYR A 193 15.40 -9.75 -2.97
C TYR A 193 14.10 -9.99 -3.71
N GLN A 194 14.02 -11.12 -4.42
CA GLN A 194 12.74 -11.69 -4.80
C GLN A 194 12.14 -12.35 -3.56
N VAL A 195 10.88 -12.04 -3.26
CA VAL A 195 10.15 -12.60 -2.13
C VAL A 195 8.88 -13.25 -2.65
N ASP A 196 8.77 -14.55 -2.44
CA ASP A 196 7.65 -15.35 -2.92
C ASP A 196 6.90 -15.96 -1.74
N LEU A 197 5.58 -16.01 -1.87
CA LEU A 197 4.74 -16.78 -0.97
C LEU A 197 4.78 -18.27 -1.35
N ILE A 198 5.07 -19.11 -0.36
CA ILE A 198 4.96 -20.58 -0.49
C ILE A 198 4.00 -21.14 0.55
N GLY A 199 3.34 -22.25 0.22
CA GLY A 199 2.33 -22.88 1.07
C GLY A 199 1.02 -22.10 1.11
N HIS A 200 0.04 -22.65 1.84
CA HIS A 200 -1.35 -22.18 1.83
C HIS A 200 -1.92 -21.91 3.23
N GLY A 201 -2.79 -20.93 3.34
CA GLY A 201 -3.54 -20.63 4.56
C GLY A 201 -2.60 -20.46 5.75
N ALA A 202 -2.87 -21.12 6.88
CA ALA A 202 -2.04 -21.02 8.09
C ALA A 202 -0.60 -21.55 7.93
N ASN A 203 -0.33 -22.34 6.88
CA ASN A 203 1.00 -22.87 6.58
C ASN A 203 1.79 -22.00 5.60
N ALA A 204 1.16 -20.96 5.05
CA ALA A 204 1.83 -20.06 4.12
C ALA A 204 3.01 -19.34 4.80
N THR A 205 4.06 -19.06 4.03
CA THR A 205 5.25 -18.37 4.52
C THR A 205 5.95 -17.65 3.39
N LEU A 206 6.65 -16.57 3.73
CA LEU A 206 7.47 -15.83 2.77
C LEU A 206 8.87 -16.45 2.70
N VAL A 207 9.39 -16.62 1.49
CA VAL A 207 10.77 -17.02 1.22
C VAL A 207 11.42 -15.94 0.37
N ALA A 208 12.64 -15.56 0.73
CA ALA A 208 13.39 -14.55 0.00
C ALA A 208 14.65 -15.12 -0.64
N GLN A 209 14.89 -14.73 -1.88
CA GLN A 209 16.12 -14.99 -2.63
C GLN A 209 16.73 -13.67 -3.06
N ILE A 210 18.01 -13.47 -2.76
CA ILE A 210 18.74 -12.32 -3.28
C ILE A 210 18.89 -12.46 -4.80
N ILE A 211 18.43 -11.48 -5.56
CA ILE A 211 18.52 -11.49 -7.02
C ILE A 211 19.54 -10.49 -7.54
N ALA A 212 19.74 -9.36 -6.86
CA ALA A 212 20.76 -8.38 -7.25
C ALA A 212 21.44 -7.76 -6.03
N THR A 213 22.73 -7.47 -6.18
CA THR A 213 23.53 -6.70 -5.21
C THR A 213 24.51 -5.82 -5.97
N PHE A 214 24.49 -4.53 -5.68
CA PHE A 214 25.35 -3.55 -6.34
C PHE A 214 25.67 -2.38 -5.42
N GLN A 215 26.68 -1.61 -5.82
CA GLN A 215 27.02 -0.33 -5.19
C GLN A 215 26.51 0.81 -6.05
N CYS A 216 25.99 1.84 -5.38
CA CYS A 216 25.78 3.16 -5.98
C CYS A 216 26.58 4.21 -5.22
N PRO A 217 26.96 5.34 -5.86
CA PRO A 217 27.54 6.48 -5.16
C PRO A 217 26.66 6.89 -3.98
N LYS A 218 27.26 7.21 -2.83
CA LYS A 218 26.48 7.57 -1.63
C LYS A 218 25.69 8.84 -1.90
N ALA A 219 24.38 8.77 -1.67
CA ALA A 219 23.51 9.94 -1.61
C ALA A 219 23.99 10.89 -0.49
N ARG A 220 24.26 12.14 -0.82
CA ARG A 220 24.95 13.09 0.07
C ARG A 220 24.10 13.50 1.28
N LYS A 221 22.78 13.52 1.12
CA LYS A 221 21.80 13.69 2.19
C LYS A 221 20.56 12.85 1.90
N PRO A 222 20.40 11.68 2.52
CA PRO A 222 19.31 10.79 2.18
C PRO A 222 18.06 11.26 2.93
N ARG A 223 17.39 12.31 2.44
CA ARG A 223 15.92 12.28 2.48
C ARG A 223 15.56 11.21 1.45
N TYR A 224 15.03 10.10 1.94
CA TYR A 224 15.05 8.79 1.29
C TYR A 224 14.13 8.72 0.06
N LEU A 225 14.56 9.35 -1.02
CA LEU A 225 13.88 9.33 -2.30
C LEU A 225 14.43 8.16 -3.08
N ILE A 226 13.78 7.03 -2.89
CA ILE A 226 14.03 5.81 -3.63
C ILE A 226 12.73 5.29 -4.21
N ALA A 227 12.80 4.89 -5.46
CA ALA A 227 11.77 4.11 -6.13
C ALA A 227 12.46 3.00 -6.91
N PHE A 228 11.77 1.88 -7.07
CA PHE A 228 12.26 0.81 -7.90
C PHE A 228 11.09 -0.02 -8.42
N ASN A 229 11.29 -0.64 -9.57
CA ASN A 229 10.34 -1.55 -10.19
C ASN A 229 11.04 -2.86 -10.56
N ASP A 230 10.50 -3.60 -11.53
CA ASP A 230 11.07 -4.83 -12.08
C ASP A 230 12.43 -4.65 -12.79
N ARG A 231 12.78 -3.44 -13.21
CA ARG A 231 13.94 -3.18 -14.08
C ARG A 231 14.92 -2.17 -13.52
N TYR A 232 14.40 -1.11 -12.93
CA TYR A 232 15.13 0.08 -12.54
C TYR A 232 15.10 0.28 -11.02
N PHE A 233 16.21 0.79 -10.51
CA PHE A 233 16.34 1.34 -9.17
C PHE A 233 16.70 2.81 -9.35
N ILE A 234 16.00 3.68 -8.64
CA ILE A 234 16.17 5.13 -8.73
C ILE A 234 16.46 5.66 -7.35
N GLN A 235 17.45 6.54 -7.26
CA GLN A 235 17.74 7.28 -6.04
C GLN A 235 17.93 8.77 -6.35
N GLY A 236 17.51 9.63 -5.43
CA GLY A 236 17.90 11.04 -5.46
C GLY A 236 19.36 11.23 -5.03
N ARG A 237 20.11 12.11 -5.72
CA ARG A 237 21.47 12.50 -5.32
C ARG A 237 21.52 13.19 -3.95
N GLY A 238 20.40 13.76 -3.54
CA GLY A 238 20.25 14.53 -2.31
C GLY A 238 20.92 15.91 -2.41
N TYR A 239 20.61 16.77 -1.42
CA TYR A 239 21.01 18.17 -1.45
C TYR A 239 22.49 18.36 -1.06
N GLN A 240 23.27 19.01 -1.93
CA GLN A 240 24.51 19.69 -1.53
C GLN A 240 24.35 21.19 -1.77
N SER A 241 24.85 22.00 -0.84
CA SER A 241 24.68 23.45 -0.81
C SER A 241 24.88 24.12 -2.18
N LEU A 242 23.81 24.75 -2.67
CA LEU A 242 23.70 25.85 -3.63
C LEU A 242 24.40 25.77 -5.01
N ILE A 243 25.25 24.79 -5.32
CA ILE A 243 26.15 24.88 -6.49
C ILE A 243 26.19 23.61 -7.38
N THR A 244 25.66 22.46 -6.95
CA THR A 244 25.69 21.23 -7.77
C THR A 244 24.31 20.83 -8.27
N ASP A 245 24.23 20.46 -9.54
CA ASP A 245 23.03 19.94 -10.22
C ASP A 245 22.33 18.86 -9.39
N GLY A 246 21.13 19.20 -8.89
CA GLY A 246 20.17 18.22 -8.41
C GLY A 246 19.86 17.20 -9.51
N GLY A 247 19.46 15.99 -9.11
CA GLY A 247 19.15 14.96 -10.09
C GLY A 247 18.77 13.62 -9.48
N LEU A 248 18.10 12.82 -10.29
CA LEU A 248 17.80 11.42 -10.00
C LEU A 248 18.81 10.55 -10.74
N GLU A 249 19.40 9.61 -10.01
CA GLU A 249 20.25 8.57 -10.58
C GLU A 249 19.43 7.32 -10.83
N ILE A 250 19.51 6.82 -12.05
CA ILE A 250 18.73 5.70 -12.55
C ILE A 250 19.70 4.56 -12.87
N PHE A 251 19.43 3.41 -12.26
CA PHE A 251 20.24 2.21 -12.34
C PHE A 251 19.39 1.08 -12.93
N GLU A 252 19.81 0.50 -14.06
CA GLU A 252 19.21 -0.72 -14.59
C GLU A 252 19.74 -1.94 -13.83
N TYR A 253 19.23 -2.15 -12.61
CA TYR A 253 19.80 -3.16 -11.70
C TYR A 253 19.70 -4.59 -12.24
N ARG A 254 18.93 -4.83 -13.30
CA ARG A 254 18.92 -6.11 -14.00
C ARG A 254 20.31 -6.53 -14.48
N GLN A 255 21.19 -5.58 -14.76
CA GLN A 255 22.60 -5.84 -15.11
C GLN A 255 23.40 -6.45 -13.93
N ALA A 256 22.89 -6.33 -12.70
CA ALA A 256 23.44 -6.92 -11.49
C ALA A 256 22.73 -8.22 -11.05
N LEU A 257 21.85 -8.80 -11.88
CA LEU A 257 21.20 -10.07 -11.55
C LEU A 257 22.22 -11.20 -11.40
N GLY A 258 22.07 -12.00 -10.34
CA GLY A 258 22.97 -13.09 -9.99
C GLY A 258 24.29 -12.65 -9.32
N CYS A 259 24.59 -11.35 -9.28
CA CYS A 259 25.73 -10.81 -8.54
C CYS A 259 25.44 -10.84 -7.03
N SER A 260 25.84 -11.92 -6.36
CA SER A 260 25.61 -12.10 -4.91
C SER A 260 26.85 -11.93 -4.03
N ARG A 261 28.06 -12.00 -4.61
CA ARG A 261 29.33 -12.02 -3.84
C ARG A 261 30.22 -10.80 -4.01
N TYR A 262 30.23 -10.22 -5.21
CA TYR A 262 31.06 -9.06 -5.55
C TYR A 262 30.22 -8.01 -6.28
N PRO A 263 29.42 -7.24 -5.54
CA PRO A 263 28.77 -6.04 -6.05
C PRO A 263 29.75 -5.15 -6.82
N LYS A 264 29.44 -4.90 -8.09
CA LYS A 264 30.11 -3.89 -8.90
C LYS A 264 29.51 -2.53 -8.59
N LEU A 265 30.33 -1.48 -8.72
CA LEU A 265 29.81 -0.13 -8.88
C LEU A 265 29.00 -0.11 -10.17
N MET A 266 27.71 0.17 -10.06
CA MET A 266 26.84 0.26 -11.23
C MET A 266 26.96 1.64 -11.87
N ASP A 267 27.03 1.64 -13.19
CA ASP A 267 26.85 2.85 -13.97
C ASP A 267 25.44 3.39 -13.74
N SER A 268 25.35 4.71 -13.56
CA SER A 268 24.09 5.40 -13.37
C SER A 268 23.93 6.45 -14.45
N HIS A 269 22.67 6.70 -14.79
CA HIS A 269 22.31 7.82 -15.65
C HIS A 269 21.60 8.87 -14.82
N THR A 270 21.96 10.13 -15.04
CA THR A 270 21.34 11.24 -14.34
C THR A 270 20.19 11.75 -15.20
N LEU A 271 18.97 11.71 -14.66
CA LEU A 271 17.89 12.50 -15.21
C LEU A 271 18.18 13.97 -14.85
N PRO A 272 18.46 14.86 -15.83
CA PRO A 272 18.68 16.26 -15.54
C PRO A 272 17.35 16.84 -15.11
N PHE A 273 17.17 16.94 -13.79
CA PHE A 273 16.00 17.55 -13.20
C PHE A 273 16.49 18.85 -12.58
N SER A 274 16.19 19.97 -13.26
CA SER A 274 16.72 21.29 -12.90
C SER A 274 16.24 21.79 -11.53
N GLU A 275 15.23 21.13 -10.98
CA GLU A 275 14.55 21.54 -9.76
C GLU A 275 14.82 20.54 -8.63
N ASP A 276 15.43 21.05 -7.57
CA ASP A 276 15.98 20.26 -6.46
C ASP A 276 14.88 19.85 -5.45
N CYS A 277 13.92 19.02 -5.85
CA CYS A 277 12.55 19.19 -5.32
C CYS A 277 11.68 17.92 -5.13
N SER A 278 12.21 16.70 -5.09
CA SER A 278 11.31 15.55 -4.84
C SER A 278 11.09 15.26 -3.36
N THR A 279 9.82 15.22 -2.94
CA THR A 279 9.41 14.61 -1.66
C THR A 279 8.70 13.28 -1.87
N HIS A 280 8.24 13.00 -3.10
CA HIS A 280 7.60 11.77 -3.49
C HIS A 280 8.17 11.25 -4.82
N LEU A 281 8.46 9.94 -4.87
CA LEU A 281 9.04 9.25 -6.01
C LEU A 281 8.49 7.82 -6.02
N GLU A 282 7.78 7.44 -7.09
CA GLU A 282 7.17 6.11 -7.19
C GLU A 282 7.01 5.66 -8.65
N PHE A 283 7.12 4.36 -8.90
CA PHE A 283 6.75 3.79 -10.19
C PHE A 283 5.25 3.49 -10.18
N ILE A 284 4.54 4.05 -11.15
CA ILE A 284 3.07 3.95 -11.21
C ILE A 284 2.62 2.78 -12.09
N ASN A 285 3.30 2.56 -13.22
CA ASN A 285 2.97 1.46 -14.12
C ASN A 285 4.18 1.03 -14.94
N ASP A 286 4.59 -0.24 -14.82
CA ASP A 286 5.80 -0.77 -15.46
C ASP A 286 6.98 0.22 -15.31
N ASP A 287 7.50 0.78 -16.42
CA ASP A 287 8.62 1.72 -16.49
C ASP A 287 8.21 3.21 -16.44
N VAL A 288 6.97 3.50 -16.05
CA VAL A 288 6.46 4.86 -15.86
C VAL A 288 6.75 5.32 -14.43
N LEU A 289 7.63 6.31 -14.32
CA LEU A 289 8.06 6.94 -13.08
C LEU A 289 7.28 8.22 -12.84
N ALA A 290 6.82 8.40 -11.60
CA ALA A 290 6.20 9.63 -11.18
C ALA A 290 7.01 10.33 -10.09
N ILE A 291 7.21 11.64 -10.29
CA ILE A 291 8.08 12.48 -9.46
C ILE A 291 7.26 13.69 -9.05
N TYR A 292 7.07 13.88 -7.75
CA TYR A 292 6.52 15.13 -7.24
C TYR A 292 7.61 16.17 -7.08
N CYS A 293 7.38 17.41 -7.52
CA CYS A 293 8.23 18.58 -7.34
C CYS A 293 7.59 19.54 -6.33
N ASP A 294 8.18 19.70 -5.15
CA ASP A 294 7.65 20.52 -4.06
C ASP A 294 7.77 22.04 -4.28
N VAL A 295 8.67 22.49 -5.16
CA VAL A 295 8.83 23.92 -5.49
C VAL A 295 7.78 24.42 -6.46
N THR A 296 7.40 23.60 -7.43
CA THR A 296 6.43 23.96 -8.47
C THR A 296 5.02 23.46 -8.17
N ASP A 297 4.86 22.62 -7.14
CA ASP A 297 3.64 21.88 -6.85
C ASP A 297 3.18 21.01 -8.03
N THR A 298 4.13 20.47 -8.81
CA THR A 298 3.85 19.67 -10.01
C THR A 298 4.26 18.22 -9.83
N TYR A 299 3.43 17.33 -10.33
CA TYR A 299 3.71 15.90 -10.43
C TYR A 299 4.10 15.59 -11.88
N HIS A 300 5.35 15.21 -12.11
CA HIS A 300 5.88 14.89 -13.43
C HIS A 300 5.84 13.39 -13.66
N ILE A 301 5.25 12.98 -14.79
CA ILE A 301 5.13 11.59 -15.20
C ILE A 301 6.09 11.33 -16.35
N PHE A 302 7.05 10.44 -16.15
CA PHE A 302 8.07 10.08 -17.14
C PHE A 302 7.92 8.62 -17.56
N ASN A 303 8.02 8.36 -18.85
CA ASN A 303 8.29 7.02 -19.36
C ASN A 303 9.80 6.81 -19.47
N ILE A 304 10.33 5.76 -18.83
CA ILE A 304 11.74 5.36 -18.93
C ILE A 304 11.88 4.37 -20.09
N GLU A 305 12.13 4.88 -21.29
CA GLU A 305 12.35 4.04 -22.47
C GLU A 305 13.67 3.26 -22.39
N SER A 306 14.68 3.89 -21.78
CA SER A 306 15.97 3.29 -21.47
C SER A 306 16.63 4.08 -20.34
N PRO A 307 17.73 3.58 -19.74
CA PRO A 307 18.46 4.35 -18.73
C PRO A 307 18.93 5.73 -19.20
N THR A 308 19.05 5.96 -20.51
CA THR A 308 19.49 7.25 -21.10
C THR A 308 18.37 8.04 -21.78
N SER A 309 17.17 7.48 -21.94
CA SER A 309 16.07 8.09 -22.69
C SER A 309 14.82 8.16 -21.83
N PHE A 310 14.34 9.38 -21.66
CA PHE A 310 13.19 9.69 -20.84
C PHE A 310 12.22 10.55 -21.64
N LYS A 311 10.95 10.19 -21.57
CA LYS A 311 9.89 10.96 -22.19
C LYS A 311 8.96 11.48 -21.11
N LEU A 312 8.93 12.80 -20.93
CA LEU A 312 7.89 13.43 -20.12
C LEU A 312 6.54 13.17 -20.80
N LEU A 313 5.66 12.42 -20.14
CA LEU A 313 4.31 12.13 -20.60
C LEU A 313 3.35 13.24 -20.18
N HIS A 314 3.39 13.58 -18.88
CA HIS A 314 2.48 14.56 -18.30
C HIS A 314 3.17 15.39 -17.23
N GLU A 315 2.70 16.62 -17.09
CA GLU A 315 2.99 17.51 -15.97
C GLU A 315 1.66 17.90 -15.33
N ILE A 316 1.49 17.53 -14.06
CA ILE A 316 0.22 17.65 -13.36
C ILE A 316 0.42 18.68 -12.26
N LYS A 317 -0.13 19.88 -12.45
CA LYS A 317 -0.12 20.88 -11.38
C LYS A 317 -1.15 20.49 -10.33
N LEU A 318 -0.69 20.19 -9.12
CA LEU A 318 -1.58 19.87 -8.02
C LEU A 318 -2.31 21.15 -7.57
N PRO A 319 -3.58 21.04 -7.16
CA PRO A 319 -4.37 22.21 -6.76
C PRO A 319 -3.81 22.92 -5.53
N VAL A 320 -2.97 22.23 -4.75
CA VAL A 320 -2.47 22.62 -3.43
C VAL A 320 -1.21 21.82 -3.10
N LEU A 321 -0.33 22.39 -2.26
CA LEU A 321 0.83 21.70 -1.71
C LEU A 321 0.38 20.46 -0.91
N PRO A 322 0.74 19.24 -1.36
CA PRO A 322 0.46 18.00 -0.65
C PRO A 322 1.34 17.91 0.59
N PHE A 323 0.73 17.41 1.66
CA PHE A 323 1.42 17.12 2.92
C PHE A 323 1.85 15.66 2.99
N ASP A 324 1.01 14.76 2.46
CA ASP A 324 1.24 13.32 2.49
C ASP A 324 0.57 12.64 1.30
N PHE A 325 1.15 11.54 0.84
CA PHE A 325 0.66 10.71 -0.27
C PHE A 325 0.34 9.30 0.24
N SER A 326 -0.74 8.71 -0.27
CA SER A 326 -0.98 7.29 -0.09
C SER A 326 0.05 6.50 -0.87
N ARG A 327 0.13 5.20 -0.56
CA ARG A 327 0.71 4.24 -1.50
C ARG A 327 -0.05 4.34 -2.84
N THR A 328 0.65 4.14 -3.95
CA THR A 328 0.00 3.98 -5.24
C THR A 328 -0.75 2.66 -5.30
N TYR A 329 -2.03 2.73 -5.70
CA TYR A 329 -2.82 1.56 -6.03
C TYR A 329 -2.91 1.41 -7.54
N TRP A 330 -2.76 0.17 -8.00
CA TRP A 330 -2.76 -0.16 -9.40
C TRP A 330 -4.09 -0.80 -9.79
N THR A 331 -4.69 -0.31 -10.87
CA THR A 331 -5.79 -0.96 -11.59
C THR A 331 -5.31 -1.30 -13.00
N PRO A 332 -6.00 -2.16 -13.77
CA PRO A 332 -5.62 -2.40 -15.16
C PRO A 332 -5.52 -1.12 -16.02
N GLU A 333 -6.35 -0.12 -15.73
CA GLU A 333 -6.53 1.06 -16.59
C GLU A 333 -5.80 2.31 -16.07
N ALA A 334 -5.55 2.40 -14.76
CA ALA A 334 -4.97 3.57 -14.13
C ALA A 334 -4.25 3.27 -12.81
N SER A 335 -3.36 4.18 -12.44
CA SER A 335 -2.77 4.26 -11.11
C SER A 335 -3.49 5.31 -10.29
N LEU A 336 -3.82 4.96 -9.05
CA LEU A 336 -4.59 5.79 -8.13
C LEU A 336 -3.73 6.15 -6.92
N MET A 337 -3.78 7.42 -6.52
CA MET A 337 -3.22 7.88 -5.26
C MET A 337 -4.20 8.81 -4.59
N THR A 338 -4.17 8.87 -3.27
CA THR A 338 -4.76 9.97 -2.53
C THR A 338 -3.67 10.80 -1.88
N PHE A 339 -3.92 12.09 -1.74
CA PHE A 339 -3.03 12.96 -1.01
C PHE A 339 -3.84 13.95 -0.19
N THR A 340 -3.23 14.42 0.90
CA THR A 340 -3.84 15.46 1.72
C THR A 340 -3.17 16.78 1.50
N SER A 341 -3.95 17.84 1.62
CA SER A 341 -3.41 19.19 1.70
C SER A 341 -3.84 19.86 3.00
N SER A 342 -2.97 20.72 3.50
CA SER A 342 -3.26 21.60 4.62
C SER A 342 -2.82 23.00 4.24
N PRO A 343 -3.76 23.91 3.92
CA PRO A 343 -3.42 25.32 3.74
C PRO A 343 -2.65 25.85 4.95
N ILE A 344 -1.73 26.79 4.73
CA ILE A 344 -0.83 27.36 5.75
C ILE A 344 -1.57 28.18 6.83
N SER A 345 -2.88 28.08 6.97
CA SER A 345 -3.64 28.72 8.06
C SER A 345 -4.93 27.99 8.45
N SER A 346 -5.24 26.86 7.79
CA SER A 346 -6.55 26.23 7.91
C SER A 346 -6.55 25.09 8.93
N THR A 347 -7.61 25.03 9.75
CA THR A 347 -7.99 23.83 10.53
C THR A 347 -8.73 22.79 9.70
N ILE A 348 -9.08 23.13 8.46
CA ILE A 348 -9.72 22.24 7.50
C ILE A 348 -8.63 21.69 6.59
N LYS A 349 -8.47 20.38 6.62
CA LYS A 349 -7.67 19.59 5.68
C LYS A 349 -8.56 19.09 4.55
N ARG A 350 -7.98 18.88 3.38
CA ARG A 350 -8.68 18.34 2.21
C ARG A 350 -7.99 17.06 1.75
N ILE A 351 -8.78 16.11 1.27
CA ILE A 351 -8.30 14.89 0.65
C ILE A 351 -8.58 15.00 -0.85
N TYR A 352 -7.56 14.70 -1.65
CA TYR A 352 -7.66 14.65 -3.10
C TYR A 352 -7.35 13.24 -3.58
N GLY A 353 -8.04 12.82 -4.63
CA GLY A 353 -7.67 11.67 -5.44
C GLY A 353 -6.91 12.15 -6.68
N LEU A 354 -5.86 11.43 -7.04
CA LEU A 354 -5.10 11.59 -8.27
C LEU A 354 -5.27 10.32 -9.09
N VAL A 355 -5.78 10.45 -10.31
CA VAL A 355 -5.87 9.35 -11.29
C VAL A 355 -4.83 9.59 -12.38
N ILE A 356 -4.00 8.59 -12.62
CA ILE A 356 -3.02 8.60 -13.70
C ILE A 356 -3.33 7.42 -14.64
N PRO A 357 -4.00 7.67 -15.77
CA PRO A 357 -4.30 6.64 -16.75
C PRO A 357 -3.03 5.96 -17.28
N HIS A 358 -3.11 4.66 -17.55
CA HIS A 358 -2.01 3.91 -18.16
C HIS A 358 -1.91 4.15 -19.66
N ASP A 359 -3.00 4.54 -20.33
CA ASP A 359 -2.93 5.08 -21.68
C ASP A 359 -2.42 6.52 -21.63
N SER A 360 -1.17 6.71 -22.06
CA SER A 360 -0.50 8.02 -22.15
C SER A 360 -1.22 9.07 -23.01
N LYS A 361 -2.26 8.70 -23.77
CA LYS A 361 -3.11 9.64 -24.51
C LYS A 361 -4.16 10.31 -23.64
N LEU A 362 -4.52 9.69 -22.52
CA LEU A 362 -5.48 10.23 -21.56
C LEU A 362 -4.73 11.13 -20.57
N HIS A 363 -5.31 12.29 -20.27
CA HIS A 363 -4.70 13.20 -19.31
C HIS A 363 -4.98 12.71 -17.89
N PRO A 364 -3.99 12.78 -16.98
CA PRO A 364 -4.24 12.60 -15.55
C PRO A 364 -5.15 13.70 -15.00
N TRP A 365 -5.92 13.39 -13.96
CA TRP A 365 -6.79 14.36 -13.29
C TRP A 365 -6.76 14.22 -11.77
N THR A 366 -7.15 15.30 -11.10
CA THR A 366 -7.32 15.34 -9.65
C THR A 366 -8.76 15.63 -9.29
N VAL A 367 -9.27 14.99 -8.24
CA VAL A 367 -10.61 15.24 -7.71
C VAL A 367 -10.54 15.55 -6.22
N GLU A 368 -11.33 16.51 -5.72
CA GLU A 368 -11.47 16.75 -4.28
C GLU A 368 -12.46 15.73 -3.71
N LEU A 369 -11.96 14.82 -2.86
CA LEU A 369 -12.75 13.72 -2.28
C LEU A 369 -13.55 14.18 -1.06
N GLY A 370 -13.04 15.18 -0.34
CA GLY A 370 -13.75 15.79 0.76
C GLY A 370 -12.85 16.60 1.69
N THR A 371 -13.45 17.11 2.76
CA THR A 371 -12.76 17.92 3.76
C THR A 371 -12.96 17.35 5.15
N PHE A 372 -11.95 17.53 6.01
CA PHE A 372 -12.00 17.10 7.40
C PHE A 372 -11.32 18.10 8.33
N ALA A 373 -11.79 18.16 9.58
CA ALA A 373 -11.18 19.00 10.60
C ALA A 373 -9.87 18.34 11.08
N GLY A 374 -8.76 19.04 10.93
CA GLY A 374 -7.47 18.64 11.46
C GLY A 374 -6.76 19.85 12.08
N SER A 375 -6.36 19.76 13.34
CA SER A 375 -5.55 20.83 13.92
C SER A 375 -4.19 20.86 13.22
N ARG A 376 -3.81 22.04 12.72
CA ARG A 376 -2.70 22.23 11.81
C ARG A 376 -1.31 22.02 12.43
N ILE A 377 -1.24 22.00 13.77
CA ILE A 377 0.02 22.14 14.53
C ILE A 377 0.20 21.00 15.54
N ASP A 378 -0.79 20.13 15.72
CA ASP A 378 -0.58 19.02 16.63
C ASP A 378 0.20 17.93 15.90
N ALA A 379 1.54 17.95 16.04
CA ALA A 379 2.45 16.87 15.65
C ALA A 379 2.04 15.49 16.21
N ARG A 380 1.00 15.47 17.04
CA ARG A 380 0.31 14.33 17.62
C ARG A 380 -0.72 13.70 16.70
N ILE A 381 -1.12 14.32 15.58
CA ILE A 381 -2.01 13.71 14.60
C ILE A 381 -1.18 13.06 13.49
N THR A 382 -1.20 11.73 13.43
CA THR A 382 -0.69 10.97 12.28
C THR A 382 -1.85 10.69 11.34
N PHE A 383 -1.68 10.98 10.06
CA PHE A 383 -2.69 10.73 9.04
C PHE A 383 -2.11 9.79 8.00
N GLU A 384 -2.78 8.68 7.73
CA GLU A 384 -2.41 7.73 6.69
C GLU A 384 -3.51 7.76 5.61
N PRO A 385 -3.24 8.38 4.45
CA PRO A 385 -4.18 8.41 3.33
C PRO A 385 -4.37 7.00 2.74
N GLY A 386 -5.62 6.64 2.48
CA GLY A 386 -6.01 5.48 1.66
C GLY A 386 -6.93 5.89 0.52
N ILE A 387 -7.17 4.98 -0.42
CA ILE A 387 -7.96 5.20 -1.66
C ILE A 387 -9.46 5.29 -1.41
N PHE A 388 -9.99 4.67 -0.35
CA PHE A 388 -11.40 4.77 0.03
C PHE A 388 -11.58 5.00 1.54
N VAL A 389 -10.60 4.58 2.33
CA VAL A 389 -10.60 4.80 3.78
C VAL A 389 -9.26 5.40 4.16
N SER A 390 -9.27 6.57 4.79
CA SER A 390 -8.07 7.13 5.41
C SER A 390 -8.13 6.99 6.92
N LEU A 391 -6.97 6.93 7.56
CA LEU A 391 -6.85 6.77 9.00
C LEU A 391 -6.25 8.03 9.62
N SER A 392 -6.92 8.58 10.62
CA SER A 392 -6.39 9.67 11.44
C SER A 392 -6.22 9.16 12.87
N TYR A 393 -5.00 9.26 13.40
CA TYR A 393 -4.68 8.91 14.77
C TYR A 393 -4.27 10.15 15.54
N ASN A 394 -4.96 10.45 16.64
CA ASN A 394 -4.64 11.56 17.52
C ASN A 394 -3.99 11.03 18.81
N SER A 395 -2.67 11.17 18.94
CA SER A 395 -1.93 10.64 20.10
C SER A 395 -2.18 11.41 21.42
N LYS A 396 -2.80 12.59 21.36
CA LYS A 396 -3.20 13.36 22.55
C LYS A 396 -4.42 12.75 23.23
N THR A 397 -5.44 12.46 22.43
CA THR A 397 -6.70 11.85 22.89
C THR A 397 -6.65 10.33 22.84
N SER A 398 -5.61 9.77 22.21
CA SER A 398 -5.52 8.36 21.86
C SER A 398 -6.73 7.87 21.05
N THR A 399 -7.31 8.74 20.22
CA THR A 399 -8.45 8.40 19.38
C THR A 399 -8.02 8.05 17.97
N ILE A 400 -8.74 7.09 17.38
CA ILE A 400 -8.56 6.67 16.00
C ILE A 400 -9.85 7.01 15.26
N SER A 401 -9.72 7.76 14.19
CA SER A 401 -10.85 8.12 13.33
C SER A 401 -10.61 7.55 11.95
N ARG A 402 -11.62 6.89 11.39
CA ARG A 402 -11.63 6.48 9.98
C ARG A 402 -12.45 7.46 9.18
N LEU A 403 -11.87 7.85 8.05
CA LEU A 403 -12.43 8.80 7.11
C LEU A 403 -12.80 8.00 5.87
N VAL A 404 -14.08 7.64 5.77
CA VAL A 404 -14.60 6.93 4.58
C VAL A 404 -14.99 7.96 3.54
N HIS A 405 -14.47 7.78 2.33
CA HIS A 405 -14.73 8.67 1.21
C HIS A 405 -15.26 7.87 0.01
N LYS A 406 -16.15 8.50 -0.75
CA LYS A 406 -16.74 7.91 -1.95
C LYS A 406 -15.99 8.44 -3.15
N TRP A 407 -15.46 7.53 -3.95
CA TRP A 407 -14.72 7.89 -5.15
C TRP A 407 -15.11 6.98 -6.29
N ASP A 408 -15.67 7.56 -7.34
CA ASP A 408 -15.69 6.93 -8.66
C ASP A 408 -14.47 7.44 -9.44
N TYR A 409 -13.40 6.65 -9.44
CA TYR A 409 -12.15 7.03 -10.10
C TYR A 409 -12.24 6.97 -11.63
N THR A 410 -13.35 6.47 -12.19
CA THR A 410 -13.57 6.48 -13.65
C THR A 410 -14.17 7.79 -14.14
N CYS A 411 -14.61 8.66 -13.23
CA CYS A 411 -15.19 9.96 -13.56
C CYS A 411 -14.19 11.10 -13.27
N GLU A 412 -13.94 11.94 -14.28
CA GLU A 412 -13.08 13.13 -14.12
C GLU A 412 -13.70 14.18 -13.18
N SER A 413 -15.04 14.22 -13.11
CA SER A 413 -15.78 15.16 -12.27
C SER A 413 -16.26 14.51 -10.99
N SER A 414 -16.15 15.19 -9.86
CA SER A 414 -16.87 14.77 -8.65
C SER A 414 -18.38 14.84 -8.93
N CYS A 415 -19.06 13.70 -9.04
CA CYS A 415 -20.51 13.66 -9.17
C CYS A 415 -21.17 14.23 -7.90
N GLY A 416 -21.38 15.54 -7.84
CA GLY A 416 -22.12 16.21 -6.75
C GLY A 416 -21.34 17.15 -5.82
N GLY A 417 -20.11 17.54 -6.17
CA GLY A 417 -19.25 18.37 -5.29
C GLY A 417 -18.59 17.56 -4.17
N PRO A 418 -17.82 18.20 -3.26
CA PRO A 418 -17.12 17.50 -2.20
C PRO A 418 -18.11 16.78 -1.29
N THR A 419 -18.04 15.45 -1.27
CA THR A 419 -18.91 14.64 -0.41
C THR A 419 -18.45 14.82 1.05
N PRO A 420 -19.37 15.02 2.01
CA PRO A 420 -19.00 15.02 3.42
C PRO A 420 -18.28 13.72 3.76
N ILE A 421 -17.06 13.83 4.29
CA ILE A 421 -16.32 12.66 4.76
C ILE A 421 -17.08 12.11 5.96
N SER A 422 -17.44 10.83 5.89
CA SER A 422 -18.09 10.16 7.01
C SER A 422 -17.04 9.84 8.07
N TYR A 423 -17.21 10.42 9.25
CA TYR A 423 -16.37 10.10 10.41
C TYR A 423 -16.93 8.87 11.10
N LEU A 424 -16.13 7.82 11.09
CA LEU A 424 -16.29 6.72 12.03
C LEU A 424 -15.31 6.97 13.16
N GLU A 425 -15.75 7.78 14.13
CA GLU A 425 -14.99 8.01 15.36
C GLU A 425 -14.99 6.73 16.19
N GLN A 426 -13.80 6.35 16.65
CA GLN A 426 -13.64 5.27 17.59
C GLN A 426 -13.00 5.81 18.86
N ASP A 427 -13.77 5.83 19.93
CA ASP A 427 -13.26 5.94 21.29
C ASP A 427 -12.64 4.61 21.68
N VAL A 428 -11.45 4.37 21.16
CA VAL A 428 -10.58 3.34 21.72
C VAL A 428 -9.89 3.97 22.90
N ASP A 429 -10.07 3.43 24.10
CA ASP A 429 -9.20 3.75 25.22
C ASP A 429 -7.83 3.11 24.98
N VAL A 430 -7.07 3.69 24.06
CA VAL A 430 -5.69 3.30 23.72
C VAL A 430 -4.71 4.20 24.43
N GLY A 431 -4.92 4.43 25.74
CA GLY A 431 -3.96 5.15 26.59
C GLY A 431 -2.51 4.64 26.48
N GLN A 432 -2.29 3.46 25.89
CA GLN A 432 -1.01 2.85 25.60
C GLN A 432 -0.49 3.03 24.17
N LEU A 433 -1.15 3.70 23.22
CA LEU A 433 -0.58 3.91 21.88
C LEU A 433 0.28 5.18 21.79
N GLU A 434 1.40 5.08 21.07
CA GLU A 434 2.35 6.16 20.86
C GLU A 434 2.28 6.72 19.44
N LYS A 435 2.36 5.84 18.43
CA LYS A 435 2.51 6.25 17.03
C LYS A 435 1.90 5.19 16.09
N LEU A 436 1.15 5.64 15.10
CA LEU A 436 0.71 4.82 13.96
C LEU A 436 1.89 4.51 13.04
N VAL A 437 1.99 3.26 12.62
CA VAL A 437 3.17 2.72 11.94
C VAL A 437 2.84 2.26 10.54
N ALA A 438 1.71 1.58 10.38
CA ALA A 438 1.20 1.17 9.09
C ALA A 438 -0.31 1.01 9.14
N PHE A 439 -0.94 1.19 7.99
CA PHE A 439 -2.37 1.00 7.77
C PHE A 439 -2.58 0.30 6.43
N ASP A 440 -3.48 -0.68 6.41
CA ASP A 440 -3.97 -1.34 5.21
C ASP A 440 -5.48 -1.21 5.19
N GLU A 441 -5.98 -0.42 4.24
CA GLU A 441 -7.42 -0.12 4.15
C GLU A 441 -8.25 -1.32 3.71
N ASP A 442 -7.65 -2.22 2.90
CA ASP A 442 -8.31 -3.42 2.38
C ASP A 442 -8.76 -4.34 3.51
N THR A 443 -7.93 -4.52 4.52
CA THR A 443 -8.26 -5.33 5.70
C THR A 443 -8.68 -4.49 6.90
N GLY A 444 -8.60 -3.17 6.79
CA GLY A 444 -8.85 -2.23 7.89
C GLY A 444 -7.89 -2.45 9.05
N ARG A 445 -6.68 -2.93 8.76
CA ARG A 445 -5.67 -3.26 9.75
C ARG A 445 -4.76 -2.07 9.99
N SER A 446 -4.55 -1.71 11.24
CA SER A 446 -3.59 -0.68 11.63
C SER A 446 -2.63 -1.19 12.68
N ILE A 447 -1.39 -0.71 12.62
CA ILE A 447 -0.29 -1.16 13.46
C ILE A 447 0.26 0.05 14.18
N TYR A 448 0.42 -0.05 15.49
CA TYR A 448 0.85 1.06 16.34
C TYR A 448 2.01 0.65 17.25
N PHE A 449 2.85 1.60 17.62
CA PHE A 449 3.79 1.45 18.73
C PHE A 449 3.08 1.67 20.07
N SER A 450 3.42 0.86 21.09
CA SER A 450 2.94 1.08 22.45
C SER A 450 3.85 2.01 23.28
N LYS A 451 3.28 2.88 24.10
CA LYS A 451 3.93 3.71 25.13
C LYS A 451 4.59 2.84 26.21
N GLY A 452 5.80 3.22 26.61
CA GLY A 452 6.39 2.77 27.89
C GLY A 452 7.27 1.51 27.86
N GLY A 453 7.69 1.01 26.70
CA GLY A 453 8.65 -0.08 26.61
C GLY A 453 9.40 -0.12 25.28
N PRO A 454 10.48 -0.91 25.14
CA PRO A 454 11.23 -1.02 23.89
C PRO A 454 10.34 -1.64 22.79
N ARG A 455 9.74 -0.77 21.96
CA ARG A 455 9.22 -1.04 20.61
C ARG A 455 8.22 -2.22 20.47
N LYS A 456 7.27 -2.36 21.38
CA LYS A 456 6.13 -3.30 21.18
C LYS A 456 5.18 -2.75 20.13
N PHE A 457 4.65 -3.63 19.26
CA PHE A 457 3.53 -3.29 18.40
C PHE A 457 2.21 -3.77 18.98
N GLU A 458 1.18 -2.96 18.77
CA GLU A 458 -0.22 -3.30 18.94
C GLU A 458 -0.87 -3.34 17.56
N ILE A 459 -1.47 -4.48 17.23
CA ILE A 459 -2.18 -4.65 15.97
C ILE A 459 -3.66 -4.44 16.23
N ALA A 460 -4.24 -3.51 15.49
CA ALA A 460 -5.67 -3.30 15.43
C ALA A 460 -6.23 -3.84 14.12
N VAL A 461 -7.36 -4.54 14.19
CA VAL A 461 -8.05 -5.09 13.02
C VAL A 461 -9.50 -4.62 13.06
N ALA A 462 -10.00 -4.13 11.94
CA ALA A 462 -11.44 -3.89 11.76
C ALA A 462 -12.20 -5.22 11.88
N GLY A 463 -13.15 -5.31 12.81
CA GLY A 463 -13.98 -6.51 12.99
C GLY A 463 -15.22 -6.55 12.11
#